data_AF-A0A4Q6V6Y7-F1
#
_entry.id   AF-A0A4Q6V6Y7-F1
#
_cell.length_a   1.000
_cell.length_b   1.000
_cell.length_c   1.000
_cell.angle_alpha   90.00
_cell.angle_beta   90.00
_cell.angle_gamma   90.00
#
_symmetry.space_group_name_H-M   'P 1'
#
loop_
_entity.id
_entity.type
_entity.pdbx_description
1 polymer ?
#
loop_
_entity_poly.entity_id
_entity_poly.type
_entity_poly.pdbx_seq_one_letter_code
_entity_poly.pdbx_strand_id
1 'polypeptide(L)'
;MTSYTRWQDIRPEHVARAGGEEAVRAGKEELLAQVTGRRLAELRRARGLTQQEVADRMGVSKGRVSQIERGHLSGQEVLARFATALGGRLHQAIYFDDGDIATIA
;
A
#
# COMPACT_ATOMS: atom_id res chain seq x y z
N MET A 1 -10.66 -31.79 -21.83
CA MET A 1 -11.03 -30.39 -22.13
C MET A 1 -10.95 -29.60 -20.83
N THR A 2 -9.93 -28.77 -20.65
CA THR A 2 -9.83 -27.92 -19.45
C THR A 2 -10.81 -26.76 -19.61
N SER A 3 -11.91 -26.81 -18.87
CA SER A 3 -12.87 -25.71 -18.85
C SER A 3 -12.25 -24.53 -18.11
N TYR A 4 -12.10 -23.40 -18.79
CA TYR A 4 -11.64 -22.16 -18.19
C TYR A 4 -12.85 -21.29 -17.88
N THR A 5 -13.07 -21.00 -16.60
CA THR A 5 -14.13 -20.07 -16.18
C THR A 5 -13.58 -18.66 -16.18
N ARG A 6 -14.24 -17.72 -16.87
CA ARG A 6 -13.80 -16.32 -16.81
C ARG A 6 -14.15 -15.76 -15.44
N TRP A 7 -13.25 -14.99 -14.87
CA TRP A 7 -13.48 -14.34 -13.58
C TRP A 7 -14.76 -13.50 -13.57
N GLN A 8 -15.05 -12.81 -14.67
CA GLN A 8 -16.26 -11.98 -14.81
C GLN A 8 -17.56 -12.78 -14.61
N ASP A 9 -17.57 -14.07 -14.96
CA ASP A 9 -18.76 -14.92 -14.89
C ASP A 9 -19.05 -15.38 -13.44
N ILE A 10 -18.01 -15.53 -12.60
CA ILE A 10 -18.14 -15.99 -11.21
C ILE A 10 -18.07 -14.87 -10.18
N ARG A 11 -17.51 -13.71 -10.55
CA ARG A 11 -17.34 -12.56 -9.65
C ARG A 11 -18.65 -12.13 -8.99
N PRO A 12 -19.81 -12.03 -9.67
CA PRO A 12 -21.04 -11.55 -9.03
C PRO A 12 -21.46 -12.39 -7.82
N GLU A 13 -21.37 -13.72 -7.90
CA GLU A 13 -21.70 -14.63 -6.80
C GLU A 13 -20.74 -14.43 -5.62
N HIS A 14 -19.43 -14.33 -5.89
CA HIS A 14 -18.43 -14.10 -4.85
C HIS A 14 -18.57 -12.74 -4.18
N VAL A 15 -18.87 -11.69 -4.95
CA VAL A 15 -19.12 -10.33 -4.43
C VAL A 15 -20.36 -10.33 -3.52
N ALA A 16 -21.45 -10.95 -3.97
CA ALA A 16 -22.66 -11.08 -3.15
C ALA A 16 -22.37 -11.83 -1.83
N ARG A 17 -21.63 -12.94 -1.90
CA ARG A 17 -21.20 -13.71 -0.72
C ARG A 17 -20.28 -12.92 0.21
N ALA A 18 -19.48 -12.00 -0.32
CA ALA A 18 -18.59 -11.14 0.46
C ALA A 18 -19.29 -9.93 1.11
N GLY A 19 -20.61 -9.76 0.93
CA GLY A 19 -21.36 -8.63 1.47
C GLY A 19 -21.56 -7.46 0.49
N GLY A 20 -21.35 -7.69 -0.80
CA GLY A 20 -21.57 -6.71 -1.87
C GLY A 20 -20.32 -5.92 -2.26
N GLU A 21 -20.47 -5.06 -3.27
CA GLU A 21 -19.36 -4.29 -3.87
C GLU A 21 -18.66 -3.38 -2.86
N GLU A 22 -19.41 -2.76 -1.95
CA GLU A 22 -18.86 -1.90 -0.89
C GLU A 22 -17.94 -2.68 0.06
N ALA A 23 -18.36 -3.88 0.47
CA ALA A 23 -17.55 -4.73 1.35
C ALA A 23 -16.27 -5.22 0.64
N VAL A 24 -16.38 -5.59 -0.63
CA VAL A 24 -15.22 -5.97 -1.46
C VAL A 24 -14.26 -4.79 -1.64
N ARG A 25 -14.78 -3.59 -1.89
CA ARG A 25 -13.99 -2.36 -2.03
C ARG A 25 -13.27 -2.03 -0.73
N ALA A 26 -13.96 -2.05 0.40
CA ALA A 26 -13.37 -1.81 1.72
C ALA A 26 -12.29 -2.84 2.06
N GLY A 27 -12.56 -4.13 1.83
CA GLY A 27 -11.58 -5.20 2.05
C GLY A 27 -10.35 -5.07 1.13
N LYS A 28 -10.55 -4.65 -0.12
CA LYS A 28 -9.45 -4.33 -1.04
C LYS A 28 -8.62 -3.14 -0.54
N GLU A 29 -9.25 -2.05 -0.13
CA GLU A 29 -8.57 -0.88 0.42
C GLU A 29 -7.74 -1.24 1.67
N GLU A 30 -8.30 -2.04 2.58
CA GLU A 30 -7.59 -2.54 3.76
C GLU A 30 -6.39 -3.42 3.38
N LEU A 31 -6.57 -4.37 2.46
CA LEU A 31 -5.49 -5.25 2.01
C LEU A 31 -4.35 -4.44 1.36
N LEU A 32 -4.68 -3.47 0.50
CA LEU A 32 -3.70 -2.59 -0.13
C LEU A 32 -2.92 -1.76 0.91
N ALA A 33 -3.60 -1.27 1.94
CA ALA A 33 -2.97 -0.53 3.01
C ALA A 33 -1.99 -1.41 3.81
N GLN A 34 -2.39 -2.65 4.16
CA GLN A 34 -1.53 -3.62 4.85
C GLN A 34 -0.30 -3.99 4.02
N VAL A 35 -0.47 -4.27 2.72
CA VAL A 35 0.63 -4.59 1.79
C VAL A 35 1.61 -3.42 1.71
N THR A 36 1.09 -2.19 1.59
CA THR A 36 1.92 -0.97 1.55
C THR A 36 2.70 -0.79 2.85
N GLY A 37 2.04 -0.91 4.01
CA GLY A 37 2.68 -0.81 5.32
C GLY A 37 3.80 -1.85 5.50
N ARG A 38 3.54 -3.09 5.12
CA ARG A 38 4.54 -4.17 5.16
C ARG A 38 5.75 -3.85 4.28
N ARG A 39 5.52 -3.32 3.07
CA ARG A 39 6.59 -2.91 2.18
C ARG A 39 7.44 -1.78 2.76
N LEU A 40 6.85 -0.80 3.43
CA LEU A 40 7.59 0.25 4.15
C LEU A 40 8.47 -0.33 5.26
N ALA A 41 7.96 -1.31 6.02
CA ALA A 41 8.73 -2.00 7.05
C ALA A 41 9.93 -2.76 6.47
N GLU A 42 9.76 -3.43 5.32
CA GLU A 42 10.82 -4.11 4.60
C GLU A 42 11.90 -3.13 4.10
N LEU A 43 11.48 -2.02 3.48
CA LEU A 43 12.40 -0.97 3.03
C LEU A 43 13.18 -0.37 4.21
N ARG A 44 12.52 -0.08 5.33
CA ARG A 44 13.19 0.38 6.54
C ARG A 44 14.27 -0.58 7.01
N ARG A 45 13.95 -1.88 7.12
CA ARG A 45 14.91 -2.92 7.54
C ARG A 45 16.08 -3.03 6.55
N ALA A 46 15.80 -2.95 5.25
CA ALA A 46 16.84 -2.97 4.21
C ALA A 46 17.79 -1.76 4.29
N ARG A 47 17.35 -0.64 4.87
CA ARG A 47 18.19 0.54 5.17
C ARG A 47 18.90 0.46 6.53
N GLY A 48 18.76 -0.64 7.26
CA GLY A 48 19.37 -0.82 8.58
C GLY A 48 18.76 0.04 9.69
N LEU A 49 17.57 0.62 9.46
CA LEU A 49 16.94 1.54 10.41
C LEU A 49 15.96 0.81 11.35
N THR A 50 15.94 1.22 12.60
CA THR A 50 14.92 0.87 13.59
C THR A 50 13.66 1.71 13.40
N GLN A 51 12.53 1.27 13.97
CA GLN A 51 11.31 2.08 13.97
C GLN A 51 11.49 3.39 14.74
N GLN A 52 12.36 3.42 15.75
CA GLN A 52 12.63 4.64 16.53
C GLN A 52 13.35 5.67 15.68
N GLU A 53 14.40 5.29 14.95
CA GLU A 53 15.15 6.22 14.09
C GLU A 53 14.28 6.81 12.98
N VAL A 54 13.39 6.01 12.38
CA VAL A 54 12.41 6.54 11.42
C VAL A 54 11.42 7.49 12.11
N ALA A 55 10.96 7.16 13.31
CA ALA A 55 10.05 8.01 14.07
C ALA A 55 10.68 9.38 14.39
N ASP A 56 11.95 9.37 14.82
CA ASP A 56 12.73 10.57 15.13
C ASP A 56 12.89 11.44 13.88
N ARG A 57 13.26 10.85 12.74
CA ARG A 57 13.37 11.56 11.45
C ARG A 57 12.03 12.12 10.96
N MET A 58 10.93 11.43 11.25
CA MET A 58 9.58 11.86 10.89
C MET A 58 8.98 12.86 11.90
N GLY A 59 9.57 13.03 13.09
CA GLY A 59 8.98 13.83 14.17
C GLY A 59 7.67 13.24 14.72
N VAL A 60 7.55 11.92 14.80
CA VAL A 60 6.36 11.21 15.31
C VAL A 60 6.77 10.17 16.37
N SER A 61 5.79 9.51 16.99
CA SER A 61 6.09 8.41 17.92
C SER A 61 6.49 7.12 17.19
N LYS A 62 7.31 6.28 17.83
CA LYS A 62 7.56 4.90 17.36
C LYS A 62 6.28 4.11 17.16
N GLY A 63 5.29 4.32 18.03
CA GLY A 63 3.94 3.76 17.90
C GLY A 63 3.28 4.13 16.57
N ARG A 64 3.41 5.39 16.14
CA ARG A 64 2.88 5.85 14.84
C ARG A 64 3.57 5.15 13.67
N VAL A 65 4.89 4.97 13.71
CA VAL A 65 5.63 4.18 12.70
C VAL A 65 5.14 2.73 12.66
N SER A 66 4.93 2.10 13.82
CA SER A 66 4.37 0.74 13.89
C SER A 66 2.95 0.65 13.31
N GLN A 67 2.09 1.63 13.58
CA GLN A 67 0.74 1.70 12.99
C GLN A 67 0.82 1.81 11.45
N ILE A 68 1.69 2.68 10.93
CA ILE A 68 1.94 2.84 9.49
C ILE A 68 2.40 1.52 8.86
N GLU A 69 3.36 0.83 9.48
CA GLU A 69 3.90 -0.44 9.00
C GLU A 69 2.89 -1.60 9.01
N ARG A 70 1.78 -1.45 9.76
CA ARG A 70 0.65 -2.39 9.78
C ARG A 70 -0.51 -1.96 8.88
N GLY A 71 -0.34 -0.91 8.09
CA GLY A 71 -1.34 -0.44 7.13
C GLY A 71 -2.28 0.65 7.65
N HIS A 72 -2.07 1.18 8.86
CA HIS A 72 -2.82 2.35 9.33
C HIS A 72 -2.18 3.66 8.81
N LEU A 73 -2.09 3.73 7.49
CA LEU A 73 -1.57 4.85 6.72
C LEU A 73 -2.63 5.94 6.57
N SER A 74 -2.22 7.21 6.68
CA SER A 74 -3.14 8.34 6.55
C SER A 74 -2.69 9.25 5.42
N GLY A 75 -3.05 8.89 4.19
CA GLY A 75 -2.83 9.71 2.99
C GLY A 75 -1.40 9.72 2.45
N GLN A 76 -1.22 10.43 1.34
CA GLN A 76 0.05 10.49 0.59
C GLN A 76 1.16 11.24 1.35
N GLU A 77 0.83 12.26 2.14
CA GLU A 77 1.82 13.04 2.90
C GLU A 77 2.61 12.17 3.88
N VAL A 78 1.93 11.23 4.54
CA VAL A 78 2.58 10.27 5.45
C VAL A 78 3.55 9.37 4.70
N LEU A 79 3.17 8.90 3.50
CA LEU A 79 4.08 8.11 2.64
C LEU A 79 5.30 8.94 2.24
N ALA A 80 5.11 10.20 1.84
CA ALA A 80 6.19 11.09 1.44
C ALA A 80 7.17 11.34 2.59
N ARG A 81 6.67 11.64 3.80
CA ARG A 81 7.50 11.81 5.00
C ARG A 81 8.25 10.53 5.37
N PHE A 82 7.61 9.37 5.24
CA PHE A 82 8.27 8.08 5.48
C PHE A 82 9.39 7.84 4.46
N ALA A 83 9.13 8.09 3.16
CA ALA A 83 10.13 7.99 2.12
C ALA A 83 11.34 8.90 2.40
N THR A 84 11.10 10.15 2.79
CA THR A 84 12.14 11.10 3.21
C THR A 84 12.93 10.58 4.41
N ALA A 85 12.26 10.03 5.43
CA ALA A 85 12.93 9.45 6.60
C ALA A 85 13.81 8.24 6.26
N LEU A 86 13.47 7.49 5.21
CA LEU A 86 14.31 6.42 4.66
C LEU A 86 15.48 6.93 3.80
N GLY A 87 15.57 8.23 3.55
CA GLY A 87 16.56 8.86 2.65
C GLY A 87 16.18 8.79 1.17
N GLY A 88 14.90 8.64 0.86
CA GLY A 88 14.37 8.65 -0.52
C GLY A 88 13.39 9.79 -0.76
N ARG A 89 12.67 9.72 -1.87
CA ARG A 89 11.54 10.60 -2.21
C ARG A 89 10.40 9.75 -2.76
N LEU A 90 9.17 10.16 -2.45
CA LEU A 90 7.99 9.56 -3.07
C LEU A 90 7.83 10.17 -4.46
N HIS A 91 7.63 9.32 -5.46
CA HIS A 91 7.26 9.74 -6.82
C HIS A 91 6.04 8.93 -7.25
N GLN A 92 5.14 9.56 -8.01
CA GLN A 92 3.97 8.90 -8.58
C GLN A 92 4.27 8.54 -10.03
N ALA A 93 3.64 7.49 -10.56
CA ALA A 93 3.80 7.11 -11.95
C ALA A 93 2.44 6.76 -12.56
N ILE A 94 2.23 7.20 -13.80
CA ILE A 94 1.12 6.78 -14.67
C ILE A 94 1.64 5.67 -15.56
N TYR A 95 0.87 4.60 -15.66
CA TYR A 95 1.09 3.52 -16.62
C TYR A 95 0.07 3.66 -17.74
N PHE A 96 0.54 3.72 -18.98
CA PHE A 96 -0.29 3.77 -20.18
C PHE A 96 -0.45 2.36 -20.78
N ASP A 97 -1.53 2.14 -21.53
CA ASP A 97 -1.86 0.84 -22.11
C ASP A 97 -0.84 0.39 -23.19
N ASP A 98 -0.10 1.33 -23.77
CA ASP A 98 0.99 1.08 -24.72
C ASP A 98 2.33 0.74 -24.04
N GLY A 99 2.36 0.71 -22.71
CA GLY A 99 3.53 0.36 -21.92
C GLY A 99 4.38 1.57 -21.51
N ASP A 100 4.03 2.78 -21.93
CA ASP A 100 4.73 3.98 -21.49
C ASP A 100 4.50 4.23 -19.99
N ILE A 101 5.53 4.80 -19.34
CA ILE A 101 5.49 5.17 -17.92
C ILE A 101 5.91 6.63 -17.79
N ALA A 102 5.02 7.45 -17.26
CA ALA A 102 5.32 8.85 -16.93
C ALA A 102 5.37 9.05 -15.41
N THR A 103 6.48 9.57 -14.90
CA THR A 103 6.59 9.98 -13.49
C THR A 103 5.94 11.34 -13.30
N ILE A 104 5.05 11.44 -12.31
CA ILE A 104 4.51 12.71 -11.80
C ILE A 104 5.23 13.00 -10.48
N ALA A 105 5.71 14.24 -10.36
CA ALA A 105 6.61 14.74 -9.31
C ALA A 105 6.34 14.17 -7.91
#